data_AF-A0A259SB26-F1
#
_entry.id   AF-A0A259SB26-F1
#
_cell.length_a   1.000
_cell.length_b   1.000
_cell.length_c   1.000
_cell.angle_alpha   90.00
_cell.angle_beta   90.00
_cell.angle_gamma   90.00
#
_symmetry.space_group_name_H-M   'P 1'
#
loop_
_entity.id
_entity.type
_entity.pdbx_description
1 polymer ?
#
loop_
_entity_poly.entity_id
_entity_poly.type
_entity_poly.pdbx_seq_one_letter_code
_entity_poly.pdbx_strand_id
1 'polypeptide(L)'
;MPSHPLAPDTALSIKIGCVMTRNQYTQDPGPVIAELYATAGTRIDLLTQEVGMFIGFYDDQYRATLVTALRALPLDMDEAIKLGQFRRGLPAHGTGGYHRPRGVTDMG
;
A
#
# COMPACT_ATOMS: atom_id res chain seq x y z
N MET A 1 19.84 0.00 23.03
CA MET A 1 19.14 -1.14 22.39
C MET A 1 20.06 -1.70 21.32
N PRO A 2 20.36 -3.00 21.30
CA PRO A 2 21.07 -3.59 20.16
C PRO A 2 20.22 -3.40 18.90
N SER A 3 20.80 -2.83 17.84
CA SER A 3 20.17 -2.74 16.53
C SER A 3 20.46 -4.03 15.75
N HIS A 4 19.42 -4.80 15.44
CA HIS A 4 19.53 -5.88 14.49
C HIS A 4 19.20 -5.34 13.10
N PRO A 5 20.13 -5.42 12.13
CA PRO A 5 19.82 -5.00 10.76
C PRO A 5 18.69 -5.87 10.20
N LEU A 6 17.82 -5.25 9.41
CA LEU A 6 16.77 -5.98 8.70
C LEU A 6 17.39 -6.97 7.70
N ALA A 7 16.70 -8.09 7.48
CA ALA A 7 17.03 -8.96 6.37
C ALA A 7 17.00 -8.15 5.05
N PRO A 8 17.93 -8.40 4.10
CA PRO A 8 18.04 -7.61 2.88
C PRO A 8 16.74 -7.50 2.09
N ASP A 9 16.01 -8.62 1.94
CA ASP A 9 14.74 -8.69 1.24
C ASP A 9 13.65 -7.87 1.92
N THR A 10 13.62 -7.89 3.25
CA THR A 10 12.70 -7.07 4.03
C THR A 10 13.01 -5.58 3.82
N ALA A 11 14.29 -5.20 3.87
CA ALA A 11 14.70 -3.83 3.62
C ALA A 11 14.35 -3.37 2.19
N LEU A 12 14.49 -4.26 1.20
CA LEU A 12 14.14 -3.97 -0.19
C LEU A 12 12.62 -3.82 -0.37
N SER A 13 11.82 -4.73 0.19
CA SER A 13 10.36 -4.68 0.12
C SER A 13 9.83 -3.36 0.72
N ILE A 14 10.40 -2.93 1.86
CA ILE A 14 10.09 -1.63 2.46
C ILE A 14 10.44 -0.49 1.51
N LYS A 15 11.61 -0.51 0.87
CA LYS A 15 12.01 0.54 -0.08
C LYS A 15 11.04 0.63 -1.27
N ILE A 16 10.64 -0.50 -1.84
CA ILE A 16 9.66 -0.56 -2.94
C ILE A 16 8.32 0.04 -2.48
N GLY A 17 7.82 -0.37 -1.31
CA GLY A 17 6.61 0.20 -0.71
C GLY A 17 6.70 1.72 -0.45
N CYS A 18 7.85 2.21 0.00
CA CYS A 18 8.12 3.63 0.20
C CYS A 18 8.05 4.44 -1.11
N VAL A 19 8.57 3.90 -2.22
CA VAL A 19 8.47 4.56 -3.53
C VAL A 19 7.01 4.73 -3.93
N MET A 20 6.19 3.69 -3.82
CA MET A 20 4.76 3.79 -4.18
C MET A 20 3.99 4.74 -3.25
N THR A 21 4.17 4.61 -1.94
CA THR A 21 3.42 5.42 -0.96
C THR A 21 3.79 6.91 -1.01
N ARG A 22 5.06 7.26 -1.25
CA ARG A 22 5.50 8.65 -1.47
C ARG A 22 4.84 9.27 -2.71
N ASN A 23 4.62 8.47 -3.75
CA ASN A 23 4.12 8.92 -5.04
C ASN A 23 2.65 8.56 -5.29
N GLN A 24 1.91 8.10 -4.27
CA GLN A 24 0.58 7.49 -4.43
C GLN A 24 -0.47 8.38 -5.11
N TYR A 25 -0.26 9.70 -5.11
CA TYR A 25 -1.15 10.70 -5.74
C TYR A 25 -0.55 11.33 -7.00
N THR A 26 0.50 10.75 -7.57
CA THR A 26 1.14 11.27 -8.78
C THR A 26 0.17 11.32 -9.95
N GLN A 27 0.35 12.31 -10.82
CA GLN A 27 -0.29 12.37 -12.14
C GLN A 27 0.65 11.91 -13.26
N ASP A 28 1.93 11.71 -12.95
CA ASP A 28 2.94 11.18 -13.86
C ASP A 28 3.54 9.89 -13.26
N PRO A 29 3.04 8.71 -13.67
CA PRO A 29 3.51 7.43 -13.15
C PRO A 29 4.81 6.95 -13.79
N GLY A 30 5.24 7.52 -14.92
CA GLY A 30 6.41 7.06 -15.68
C GLY A 30 7.70 7.06 -14.85
N PRO A 31 8.07 8.18 -14.21
CA PRO A 31 9.24 8.25 -13.34
C PRO A 31 9.16 7.30 -12.14
N VAL A 32 7.96 7.08 -11.59
CA VAL A 32 7.73 6.19 -10.45
C VAL A 32 8.00 4.74 -10.86
N ILE A 33 7.49 4.31 -12.01
CA ILE A 33 7.72 2.96 -12.54
C ILE A 33 9.21 2.75 -12.81
N ALA A 34 9.90 3.74 -13.39
CA ALA A 34 11.34 3.66 -13.60
C ALA A 34 12.11 3.50 -12.27
N GLU A 35 11.75 4.28 -11.24
CA GLU A 35 12.34 4.17 -9.90
C GLU A 35 12.06 2.81 -9.26
N LEU A 36 10.86 2.24 -9.44
CA LEU A 36 10.50 0.92 -8.92
C LEU A 36 11.36 -0.19 -9.52
N TYR A 37 11.52 -0.23 -10.84
CA TYR A 37 12.39 -1.20 -11.51
C TYR A 37 13.85 -1.01 -11.11
N ALA A 38 14.33 0.25 -11.05
CA ALA A 38 15.69 0.55 -10.60
C ALA A 38 15.94 0.11 -9.15
N THR A 39 14.95 0.27 -8.27
CA THR A 39 15.01 -0.13 -6.86
C THR A 39 15.02 -1.65 -6.71
N ALA A 40 14.16 -2.35 -7.44
CA ALA A 40 14.03 -3.80 -7.38
C ALA A 40 15.24 -4.53 -8.00
N GLY A 41 15.83 -3.96 -9.06
CA GLY A 41 16.91 -4.60 -9.80
C GLY A 41 16.47 -5.96 -10.32
N THR A 42 17.18 -7.02 -9.92
CA THR A 42 16.87 -8.40 -10.32
C THR A 42 15.75 -9.05 -9.51
N ARG A 43 15.30 -8.44 -8.40
CA ARG A 43 14.26 -8.96 -7.51
C ARG A 43 12.86 -8.58 -7.95
N ILE A 44 12.53 -8.98 -9.18
CA ILE A 44 11.21 -8.76 -9.79
C ILE A 44 10.11 -9.51 -9.03
N ASP A 45 10.43 -10.59 -8.34
CA ASP A 45 9.53 -11.30 -7.42
C ASP A 45 9.02 -10.37 -6.31
N LEU A 46 9.90 -9.62 -5.66
CA LEU A 46 9.52 -8.68 -4.61
C LEU A 46 8.78 -7.46 -5.17
N LEU A 47 9.19 -6.97 -6.35
CA LEU A 47 8.46 -5.90 -7.04
C LEU A 47 7.02 -6.32 -7.33
N THR A 48 6.84 -7.52 -7.89
CA THR A 48 5.53 -8.09 -8.23
C THR A 48 4.65 -8.20 -6.99
N GLN A 49 5.21 -8.72 -5.89
CA GLN A 49 4.50 -8.88 -4.63
C GLN A 49 4.05 -7.53 -4.05
N GLU A 50 4.97 -6.57 -3.93
CA GLU A 50 4.67 -5.27 -3.33
C GLU A 50 3.73 -4.43 -4.19
N VAL A 51 3.91 -4.42 -5.52
CA VAL A 51 3.02 -3.72 -6.45
C VAL A 51 1.62 -4.31 -6.41
N GLY A 52 1.50 -5.64 -6.46
CA GLY A 52 0.19 -6.29 -6.36
C GLY A 52 -0.51 -5.99 -5.03
N MET A 53 0.21 -6.07 -3.91
CA MET A 53 -0.30 -5.71 -2.59
C MET A 53 -0.79 -4.25 -2.54
N PHE A 54 -0.02 -3.33 -3.10
CA PHE A 54 -0.37 -1.91 -3.17
C PHE A 54 -1.65 -1.69 -3.99
N ILE A 55 -1.71 -2.25 -5.20
CA ILE A 55 -2.90 -2.20 -6.06
C ILE A 55 -4.13 -2.70 -5.28
N GLY A 56 -4.04 -3.88 -4.68
CA GLY A 56 -5.17 -4.47 -3.97
C GLY A 56 -5.66 -3.65 -2.78
N PHE A 57 -4.77 -2.92 -2.11
CA PHE A 57 -5.12 -2.12 -0.94
C PHE A 57 -5.63 -0.72 -1.27
N TYR A 58 -5.11 -0.11 -2.33
CA TYR A 58 -5.25 1.32 -2.64
C TYR A 58 -6.05 1.61 -3.93
N ASP A 59 -6.76 0.63 -4.47
CA ASP A 59 -7.62 0.80 -5.64
C ASP A 59 -8.82 1.72 -5.34
N ASP A 60 -8.61 3.03 -5.47
CA ASP A 60 -9.60 4.08 -5.28
C ASP A 60 -9.40 5.26 -6.23
N GLN A 61 -10.38 6.15 -6.25
CA GLN A 61 -10.41 7.30 -7.18
C GLN A 61 -9.24 8.27 -7.02
N TYR A 62 -8.61 8.36 -5.84
CA TYR A 62 -7.54 9.33 -5.59
C TYR A 62 -6.18 8.85 -6.09
N ARG A 63 -6.03 7.53 -6.25
CA ARG A 63 -4.77 6.86 -6.64
C ARG A 63 -4.88 6.18 -8.00
N ALA A 64 -6.01 6.38 -8.70
CA ALA A 64 -6.35 5.72 -9.95
C ALA A 64 -5.25 5.83 -11.02
N THR A 65 -4.58 6.98 -11.15
CA THR A 65 -3.50 7.18 -12.13
C THR A 65 -2.35 6.21 -11.92
N LEU A 66 -1.83 6.12 -10.70
CA LEU A 66 -0.73 5.20 -10.38
C LEU A 66 -1.19 3.74 -10.44
N VAL A 67 -2.35 3.42 -9.86
CA VAL A 67 -2.89 2.04 -9.85
C VAL A 67 -3.11 1.52 -11.27
N THR A 68 -3.66 2.33 -12.17
CA THR A 68 -3.88 1.95 -13.58
C THR A 68 -2.56 1.67 -14.28
N ALA A 69 -1.56 2.52 -14.09
CA ALA A 69 -0.24 2.33 -14.68
C ALA A 69 0.48 1.08 -14.14
N LEU A 70 0.37 0.82 -12.84
CA LEU A 70 0.92 -0.38 -12.20
C LEU A 70 0.24 -1.66 -12.70
N ARG A 71 -1.08 -1.66 -12.91
CA ARG A 71 -1.81 -2.80 -13.48
C ARG A 71 -1.41 -3.13 -14.92
N ALA A 72 -0.89 -2.16 -15.67
CA ALA A 72 -0.45 -2.35 -17.05
C ALA A 72 0.96 -2.98 -17.16
N LEU A 73 1.66 -3.17 -16.03
CA LEU A 73 2.97 -3.80 -16.02
C LEU A 73 2.88 -5.29 -16.39
N PRO A 74 3.88 -5.85 -17.09
CA PRO A 74 3.91 -7.26 -17.46
C PRO A 74 4.39 -8.13 -16.28
N LEU A 75 3.67 -8.09 -15.15
CA LEU A 75 3.98 -8.81 -13.92
C LEU A 75 2.78 -9.65 -13.48
N ASP A 76 3.03 -10.86 -12.96
CA ASP A 76 2.00 -11.77 -12.46
C ASP A 76 1.62 -11.43 -11.01
N MET A 77 0.65 -10.53 -10.84
CA MET A 77 0.33 -9.89 -9.57
C MET A 77 -0.97 -10.40 -8.92
N ASP A 78 -1.67 -11.35 -9.53
CA ASP A 78 -3.07 -11.68 -9.18
C ASP A 78 -3.24 -12.09 -7.72
N GLU A 79 -2.37 -12.97 -7.21
CA GLU A 79 -2.43 -13.43 -5.82
C GLU A 79 -2.07 -12.31 -4.83
N ALA A 80 -1.11 -11.46 -5.16
CA ALA A 80 -0.73 -10.31 -4.34
C ALA A 80 -1.86 -9.26 -4.30
N ILE A 81 -2.56 -9.03 -5.41
CA ILE A 81 -3.73 -8.15 -5.48
C ILE A 81 -4.85 -8.68 -4.58
N LYS A 82 -5.17 -9.98 -4.66
CA LYS A 82 -6.17 -10.61 -3.79
C LYS A 82 -5.82 -10.44 -2.32
N LEU A 83 -4.53 -10.62 -1.96
CA LEU A 83 -4.07 -10.44 -0.59
C LEU A 83 -4.19 -8.98 -0.13
N GLY A 84 -3.85 -8.01 -0.99
CA GLY A 84 -4.03 -6.58 -0.71
C GLY A 84 -5.50 -6.22 -0.43
N GLN A 85 -6.40 -6.73 -1.27
CA GLN A 85 -7.86 -6.55 -1.10
C GLN A 85 -8.35 -7.16 0.20
N PHE A 86 -7.92 -8.39 0.51
CA PHE A 86 -8.25 -9.06 1.76
C PHE A 86 -7.83 -8.20 2.97
N ARG A 87 -6.60 -7.67 2.99
CA ARG A 87 -6.12 -6.82 4.08
C ARG A 87 -6.90 -5.51 4.19
N ARG A 88 -7.31 -4.92 3.07
CA ARG A 88 -8.13 -3.69 3.06
C ARG A 88 -9.52 -3.93 3.65
N GLY A 89 -10.08 -5.13 3.47
CA GLY A 89 -11.37 -5.54 4.01
C GLY A 89 -11.36 -5.89 5.50
N LEU A 90 -10.19 -6.03 6.12
CA LEU A 90 -10.11 -6.29 7.56
C LEU A 90 -10.56 -5.06 8.36
N PRO A 91 -11.29 -5.25 9.48
CA PRO A 91 -11.64 -4.15 10.36
C PRO A 91 -10.39 -3.38 10.80
N ALA A 92 -10.43 -2.05 10.71
CA ALA A 92 -9.36 -1.23 11.26
C ALA A 92 -9.31 -1.46 12.77
N HIS A 93 -8.16 -1.93 13.28
CA HIS A 93 -7.89 -1.94 14.71
C HIS A 93 -7.72 -0.49 15.19
N GLY A 94 -8.82 0.15 15.51
CA GLY A 94 -8.87 1.43 16.19
C GLY A 94 -9.54 1.27 17.55
N THR A 95 -9.17 2.12 18.51
CA THR A 95 -9.87 2.22 19.79
C THR A 95 -11.28 2.76 19.55
N GLY A 96 -12.24 1.87 19.30
CA GLY A 96 -13.65 2.21 19.32
C GLY A 96 -14.06 2.53 20.75
N GLY A 97 -14.16 3.82 21.11
CA GLY A 97 -14.56 4.17 22.47
C GLY A 97 -14.31 5.61 22.91
N TYR A 98 -14.77 6.61 22.16
CA TYR A 98 -15.26 7.85 22.77
C TYR A 98 -16.66 8.13 22.22
N HIS A 99 -17.61 7.31 22.64
CA HIS A 99 -19.02 7.65 22.57
C HIS A 99 -19.27 8.72 23.65
N ARG A 100 -19.38 10.00 23.25
CA ARG A 100 -19.86 11.06 24.13
C ARG A 100 -21.36 10.81 24.35
N PRO A 101 -21.87 10.63 25.59
CA PRO A 101 -23.31 10.50 25.78
C PRO A 101 -24.00 11.79 25.32
N ARG A 102 -24.92 11.64 24.37
CA ARG A 102 -25.80 12.68 23.88
C ARG A 102 -26.99 12.80 24.85
N GLY A 103 -26.92 13.78 25.75
CA GLY A 103 -28.07 14.49 26.32
C GLY A 103 -28.86 13.81 27.44
N VAL A 104 -29.00 14.54 28.56
CA VAL A 104 -30.27 14.61 29.31
C VAL A 104 -30.56 16.09 29.52
N THR A 105 -31.40 16.67 28.66
CA THR A 105 -32.24 17.81 29.03
C THR A 105 -33.59 17.20 29.36
N ASP A 106 -33.88 17.09 30.65
CA ASP A 106 -35.21 16.80 31.17
C ASP A 106 -35.94 18.15 31.29
N MET A 107 -37.03 18.30 30.54
CA MET A 107 -38.00 19.38 30.69
C MET A 107 -39.34 18.70 30.94
N GLY A 108 -39.73 18.69 32.21
CA GLY A 108 -41.02 18.30 32.74
C GLY A 108 -41.28 19.09 34.00
#